data_AF-A0A1H4R2M4-F1
#
_entry.id   AF-A0A1H4R2M4-F1
#
_cell.length_a   1.000
_cell.length_b   1.000
_cell.length_c   1.000
_cell.angle_alpha   90.00
_cell.angle_beta   90.00
_cell.angle_gamma   90.00
#
_symmetry.space_group_name_H-M   'P 1'
#
loop_
_entity.id
_entity.type
_entity.pdbx_description
1 polymer ?
#
loop_
_entity_poly.entity_id
_entity_poly.type
_entity_poly.pdbx_seq_one_letter_code
_entity_poly.pdbx_strand_id
1 'polypeptide(L)' 'MTYDDALKHFGSGKAIGDALGVTGSRVSQCRAAGGFSYPMQCVLEKESDGALKAVRSDDPTQAQKNTAA' A
#
# COMPACT_ATOMS: atom_id res chain seq x y z
N MET A 1 -1.21 -3.62 -6.13
CA MET A 1 -1.59 -4.46 -4.96
C MET A 1 -2.52 -3.70 -4.04
N THR A 2 -3.42 -4.39 -3.34
CA THR A 2 -4.33 -3.82 -2.33
C THR A 2 -3.73 -3.90 -0.91
N TYR A 3 -4.39 -3.26 0.07
CA TYR A 3 -4.04 -3.43 1.49
C TYR A 3 -4.14 -4.90 1.94
N ASP A 4 -5.18 -5.60 1.50
CA ASP A 4 -5.42 -6.98 1.91
C ASP A 4 -4.39 -7.95 1.32
N ASP A 5 -3.89 -7.69 0.11
CA ASP A 5 -2.77 -8.45 -0.47
C ASP A 5 -1.51 -8.32 0.39
N ALA A 6 -1.18 -7.09 0.79
CA ALA A 6 -0.04 -6.84 1.67
C ALA A 6 -0.26 -7.48 3.06
N LEU A 7 -1.47 -7.39 3.61
CA LEU A 7 -1.78 -8.02 4.90
C LEU A 7 -1.67 -9.54 4.83
N LYS A 8 -2.10 -10.16 3.73
CA LYS A 8 -1.98 -11.60 3.50
C LYS A 8 -0.51 -12.04 3.40
N HIS A 9 0.35 -11.23 2.77
CA HIS A 9 1.76 -11.55 2.62
C HIS A 9 2.57 -11.31 3.91
N PHE A 10 2.46 -10.13 4.50
CA PHE A 10 3.24 -9.72 5.68
C PHE A 10 2.60 -10.17 7.01
N GLY A 11 1.35 -10.62 7.00
CA GLY A 11 0.63 -11.18 8.16
C GLY A 11 0.09 -10.17 9.16
N SER A 12 0.63 -8.94 9.21
CA SER A 12 0.12 -7.90 10.12
C SER A 12 0.40 -6.48 9.60
N GLY A 13 -0.42 -5.52 10.04
CA GLY A 13 -0.19 -4.10 9.75
C GLY A 13 1.12 -3.57 10.34
N LYS A 14 1.62 -4.18 11.43
CA LYS A 14 2.95 -3.85 11.98
C LYS A 14 4.06 -4.27 11.01
N ALA A 15 4.01 -5.49 10.49
CA ALA A 15 5.02 -5.98 9.54
C ALA A 15 5.02 -5.17 8.23
N ILE A 16 3.84 -4.76 7.74
CA ILE A 16 3.72 -3.80 6.62
C ILE A 16 4.42 -2.49 6.96
N GLY A 17 4.20 -1.95 8.16
CA GLY A 17 4.83 -0.70 8.61
C GLY A 17 6.34 -0.81 8.69
N ASP A 18 6.85 -1.93 9.24
CA ASP A 18 8.28 -2.22 9.32
C ASP A 18 8.91 -2.29 7.91
N ALA A 19 8.25 -2.96 6.94
CA ALA A 19 8.69 -3.02 5.54
C ALA A 19 8.69 -1.65 4.83
N LEU A 20 7.70 -0.81 5.14
CA LEU A 20 7.59 0.55 4.59
C LEU A 20 8.49 1.57 5.30
N GLY A 21 9.07 1.23 6.46
CA GLY A 21 9.76 2.18 7.33
C GLY A 21 8.82 3.26 7.91
N VAL A 22 7.55 2.92 8.15
CA VAL A 22 6.53 3.86 8.68
C VAL A 22 5.83 3.30 9.92
N THR A 23 5.14 4.18 10.66
CA THR A 23 4.40 3.77 11.85
C THR A 23 3.13 2.99 11.51
N GLY A 24 2.65 2.16 12.44
CA GLY A 24 1.37 1.46 12.29
C GLY A 24 0.18 2.41 12.09
N SER A 25 0.21 3.60 12.71
CA SER A 25 -0.81 4.64 12.47
C SER A 25 -0.83 5.10 11.01
N ARG A 26 0.33 5.19 10.35
CA ARG A 26 0.41 5.51 8.92
C ARG A 26 -0.17 4.39 8.07
N VAL A 27 0.08 3.14 8.42
CA VAL A 27 -0.51 1.97 7.75
C VAL A 27 -2.04 1.98 7.86
N SER A 28 -2.58 2.28 9.04
CA SER A 28 -4.04 2.44 9.24
C SER A 28 -4.63 3.56 8.39
N GLN A 29 -3.92 4.69 8.23
CA GLN A 29 -4.34 5.77 7.33
C GLN A 29 -4.35 5.33 5.87
N CYS A 30 -3.33 4.58 5.41
CA CYS A 30 -3.32 4.01 4.05
C CYS A 30 -4.53 3.11 3.83
N ARG A 31 -4.84 2.23 4.79
CA ARG A 31 -6.05 1.39 4.73
C ARG A 31 -7.32 2.24 4.61
N ALA A 32 -7.48 3.26 5.45
CA ALA A 32 -8.64 4.15 5.42
C ALA A 32 -8.74 4.98 4.13
N ALA A 33 -7.59 5.31 3.52
CA ALA A 33 -7.51 6.00 2.24
C ALA A 33 -7.76 5.08 1.03
N GLY A 34 -8.01 3.78 1.25
CA GLY A 34 -8.30 2.82 0.18
C GLY A 34 -7.08 2.06 -0.35
N GLY A 35 -5.90 2.24 0.24
CA GLY A 35 -4.71 1.49 -0.14
C GLY A 35 -3.40 2.26 0.00
N PHE A 36 -2.36 1.74 -0.63
CA PHE A 36 -1.04 2.35 -0.64
C PHE A 36 -0.85 3.20 -1.90
N SER A 37 -0.17 4.33 -1.75
CA SER A 37 0.29 5.10 -2.92
C SER A 37 1.25 4.25 -3.75
N TYR A 38 1.37 4.56 -5.04
CA TYR A 38 2.22 3.78 -5.94
C TYR A 38 3.68 3.67 -5.47
N PRO A 39 4.33 4.72 -4.92
CA PRO A 39 5.67 4.59 -4.33
C PRO A 39 5.73 3.59 -3.17
N MET A 40 4.73 3.57 -2.29
CA MET A 40 4.65 2.59 -1.20
C MET A 40 4.45 1.18 -1.74
N GLN A 41 3.64 1.01 -2.80
CA GLN A 41 3.50 -0.27 -3.47
C GLN A 41 4.82 -0.78 -4.05
N CYS A 42 5.66 0.09 -4.64
CA CYS A 42 6.98 -0.30 -5.14
C CYS A 42 7.92 -0.78 -4.03
N VAL A 43 7.87 -0.16 -2.85
CA VAL A 43 8.64 -0.62 -1.67
C VAL A 43 8.14 -2.00 -1.23
N LEU A 44 6.82 -2.19 -1.10
CA LEU A 44 6.25 -3.49 -0.73
C LEU A 44 6.56 -4.58 -1.76
N GLU A 45 6.57 -4.27 -3.06
CA GLU A 45 7.00 -5.20 -4.11
C GLU A 45 8.46 -5.62 -3.91
N LYS A 46 9.34 -4.66 -3.62
CA LYS A 46 10.76 -4.96 -3.34
C LYS A 46 10.93 -5.80 -2.09
N GLU A 47 10.31 -5.42 -0.98
CA GLU A 47 10.44 -6.10 0.32
C GLU A 47 9.75 -7.48 0.35
N SER A 48 8.89 -7.77 -0.63
CA SER A 48 8.26 -9.08 -0.82
C SER A 48 8.97 -9.95 -1.87
N ASP A 49 10.19 -9.57 -2.30
CA ASP A 49 10.94 -10.23 -3.38
C ASP A 49 10.10 -10.42 -4.67
N GLY A 50 9.23 -9.46 -4.96
CA GLY A 50 8.34 -9.49 -6.12
C GLY A 50 7.08 -10.34 -5.97
N ALA A 51 6.79 -10.90 -4.79
CA ALA A 51 5.55 -11.64 -4.54
C ALA A 51 4.31 -10.73 -4.62
N LEU A 52 4.45 -9.46 -4.24
CA LEU A 52 3.45 -8.43 -4.48
C LEU A 52 3.83 -7.61 -5.72
N LYS A 53 2.84 -7.15 -6.48
CA LYS A 53 3.04 -6.30 -7.67
C LYS A 53 2.45 -4.91 -7.50
N ALA A 54 3.28 -3.89 -7.72
CA ALA A 54 2.86 -2.50 -7.71
C ALA A 54 2.05 -2.19 -8.96
N VAL A 55 0.84 -1.68 -8.79
CA VAL A 55 -0.10 -1.37 -9.88
C VAL A 55 -0.60 0.05 -9.70
N ARG A 56 -0.38 0.90 -10.70
CA ARG A 56 -0.77 2.33 -10.64
C ARG A 56 -2.28 2.52 -10.43
N SER A 57 -3.09 1.62 -10.97
CA SER A 57 -4.55 1.67 -10.82
C SER A 57 -5.02 1.42 -9.39
N ASP A 58 -4.20 0.77 -8.56
CA ASP A 58 -4.51 0.53 -7.14
C ASP A 58 -4.09 1.70 -6.24
N ASP A 59 -3.46 2.74 -6.80
CA ASP A 59 -3.11 3.94 -6.05
C ASP A 59 -4.39 4.78 -5.81
N PRO A 60 -4.82 4.96 -4.55
CA PRO A 60 -6.06 5.69 -4.25
C PRO A 60 -5.98 7.18 -4.64
N THR A 61 -4.79 7.74 -4.82
CA THR A 61 -4.62 9.13 -5.26
C THR A 61 -4.95 9.33 -6.74
N GLN A 62 -4.98 8.25 -7.55
CA GLN A 62 -5.43 8.31 -8.94
C GLN A 62 -6.95 8.52 -9.02
N ALA A 63 -7.71 7.92 -8.10
CA ALA A 63 -9.17 8.06 -8.06
C ALA A 63 -9.60 9.52 -7.80
N GLN A 64 -8.82 10.28 -7.03
CA GLN A 64 -9.11 11.68 -6.73
C GLN A 64 -8.86 12.63 -7.91
N LYS A 65 -8.04 12.25 -8.90
CA LYS A 65 -7.77 13.10 -10.07
C LYS A 65 -8.93 13.17 -11.07
N ASN A 66 -9.88 12.24 -10.99
CA ASN A 66 -11.02 12.18 -11.91
C ASN A 66 -12.29 12.88 -11.39
N THR A 67 -12.25 13.49 -10.19
CA THR A 67 -13.43 14.13 -9.57
C THR A 67 -13.32 15.65 -9.46
N ALA A 68 -12.34 16.27 -10.10
CA ALA A 68 -12.29 17.72 -10.29
C ALA A 68 -12.77 18.06 -11.71
N ALA A 69 -14.09 18.16 -11.88
CA ALA A 69 -14.77 18.71 -13.06
C ALA A 69 -15.87 19.66 -12.61
#